data_AF-A0A844Z3R2-F1
#
_entry.id   AF-A0A844Z3R2-F1
#
_cell.length_a   1.000
_cell.length_b   1.000
_cell.length_c   1.000
_cell.angle_alpha   90.00
_cell.angle_beta   90.00
_cell.angle_gamma   90.00
#
_symmetry.space_group_name_H-M   'P 1'
#
loop_
_entity.id
_entity.type
_entity.pdbx_description
1 polymer ?
#
loop_
_entity_poly.entity_id
_entity_poly.type
_entity_poly.pdbx_seq_one_letter_code
_entity_poly.pdbx_strand_id
1 'polypeptide(L)'
;MVSWTRNIALAAAAPVAMISVAASASTIDYDVSDATDSGCSHGLWTNSVGSGCDRRYSFQDGTKFTQDTDAGTATFTGTAINGSGKVAKLDLSFSGFQDALTGNQDYKAGGGTYNPSTMDFYSSASGTITIGGKKYTVNPRDPLAGNTTVQIGAGTNDKTGDFGGSAWLNILNPHGWSIPHWDINFDLARTPGTPVPAPGGAALFGLALIGLWAGRRRRSLAAA
;
A
#
# COMPACT_ATOMS: atom_id res chain seq x y z
N MET A 1 57.91 26.91 50.56
CA MET A 1 58.12 26.28 49.22
C MET A 1 57.90 24.79 49.44
N VAL A 2 56.91 24.10 48.88
CA VAL A 2 56.35 24.09 47.54
C VAL A 2 54.85 23.75 47.66
N SER A 3 53.99 24.53 46.99
CA SER A 3 52.57 24.18 46.75
C SER A 3 52.49 23.32 45.50
N TRP A 4 51.62 22.29 45.44
CA TRP A 4 50.92 21.91 44.20
C TRP A 4 49.66 21.09 44.55
N THR A 5 48.53 21.78 44.53
CA THR A 5 47.18 21.23 44.36
C THR A 5 47.01 20.65 42.94
N ARG A 6 46.48 19.43 42.84
CA ARG A 6 45.89 18.82 41.62
C ARG A 6 44.77 17.90 42.09
N ASN A 7 43.55 17.83 41.56
CA ASN A 7 42.83 18.55 40.51
C ASN A 7 41.35 18.42 40.88
N ILE A 8 40.59 19.52 40.85
CA ILE A 8 39.12 19.47 40.93
C ILE A 8 38.57 19.16 39.54
N ALA A 9 37.69 18.17 39.52
CA ALA A 9 36.56 17.83 38.63
C ALA A 9 36.38 18.56 37.28
N LEU A 10 35.89 17.82 36.27
CA LEU A 10 34.52 18.02 35.77
C LEU A 10 34.07 16.81 34.95
N ALA A 11 33.20 15.99 35.55
CA ALA A 11 32.35 15.08 34.80
C ALA A 11 31.21 15.89 34.17
N ALA A 12 31.17 15.98 32.85
CA ALA A 12 30.03 16.52 32.11
C ALA A 12 29.39 15.41 31.29
N ALA A 13 28.63 14.54 31.95
CA ALA A 13 27.68 13.66 31.28
C ALA A 13 26.46 14.51 30.90
N ALA A 14 26.35 14.88 29.62
CA ALA A 14 25.14 15.50 29.10
C ALA A 14 24.07 14.41 28.88
N PRO A 15 22.86 14.53 29.42
CA PRO A 15 21.77 13.64 29.06
C PRO A 15 21.34 13.97 27.62
N VAL A 16 21.58 13.04 26.69
CA VAL A 16 20.96 13.09 25.37
C VAL A 16 19.48 12.77 25.58
N ALA A 17 18.66 13.81 25.62
CA ALA A 17 17.21 13.65 25.52
C ALA A 17 16.91 13.00 24.17
N MET A 18 16.55 11.72 24.18
CA MET A 18 16.06 11.03 23.00
C MET A 18 14.71 11.65 22.64
N ILE A 19 14.72 12.57 21.67
CA ILE A 19 13.50 13.04 21.02
C ILE A 19 13.01 11.85 20.17
N SER A 20 12.10 11.06 20.72
CA SER A 20 11.32 10.10 19.95
C SER A 20 10.43 10.88 19.01
N VAL A 21 10.88 11.11 17.78
CA VAL A 21 9.98 11.50 16.68
C VAL A 21 9.02 10.34 16.48
N ALA A 22 7.73 10.56 16.74
CA ALA A 22 6.70 9.60 16.41
C ALA A 22 6.79 9.32 14.91
N ALA A 23 6.99 8.06 14.54
CA ALA A 23 6.71 7.62 13.18
C ALA A 23 5.24 7.93 12.92
N SER A 24 4.97 8.91 12.07
CA SER A 24 3.62 9.17 11.59
C SER A 24 3.36 8.14 10.50
N ALA A 25 2.28 7.37 10.64
CA ALA A 25 1.86 6.40 9.63
C ALA A 25 1.89 7.02 8.24
N SER A 26 2.71 6.47 7.34
CA SER A 26 2.66 6.89 5.94
C SER A 26 1.45 6.25 5.30
N THR A 27 0.42 7.05 5.04
CA THR A 27 -0.60 6.67 4.08
C THR A 27 -0.19 7.16 2.69
N ILE A 28 -0.16 6.24 1.72
CA ILE A 28 0.01 6.59 0.30
C ILE A 28 -1.32 6.38 -0.39
N ASP A 29 -1.88 7.45 -0.94
CA ASP A 29 -3.13 7.42 -1.68
C ASP A 29 -2.88 7.44 -3.18
N TYR A 30 -3.62 6.59 -3.89
CA TYR A 30 -3.65 6.51 -5.33
C TYR A 30 -5.08 6.68 -5.85
N ASP A 31 -5.20 7.48 -6.91
CA ASP A 31 -6.34 7.43 -7.81
C ASP A 31 -6.29 6.15 -8.63
N VAL A 32 -7.45 5.53 -8.79
CA VAL A 32 -7.61 4.27 -9.52
C VAL A 32 -8.36 4.51 -10.82
N SER A 33 -7.83 4.00 -11.92
CA SER A 33 -8.51 3.95 -13.22
C SER A 33 -8.57 2.54 -13.79
N ASP A 34 -9.46 2.34 -14.76
CA ASP A 34 -9.59 1.09 -15.50
C ASP A 34 -8.31 0.69 -16.22
N ALA A 35 -8.16 -0.61 -16.37
CA ALA A 35 -7.26 -1.18 -17.35
C ALA A 35 -7.96 -1.23 -18.72
N THR A 36 -7.46 -0.48 -19.71
CA THR A 36 -8.10 -0.38 -21.04
C THR A 36 -7.70 -1.52 -21.97
N ASP A 37 -8.63 -2.43 -22.28
CA ASP A 37 -8.53 -3.37 -23.41
C ASP A 37 -9.74 -3.25 -24.37
N SER A 38 -9.55 -3.62 -25.64
CA SER A 38 -10.58 -3.43 -26.66
C SER A 38 -11.75 -4.41 -26.49
N GLY A 39 -12.98 -3.89 -26.57
CA GLY A 39 -14.22 -4.66 -26.75
C GLY A 39 -15.16 -4.65 -25.54
N CYS A 40 -14.62 -4.64 -24.31
CA CYS A 40 -15.36 -4.38 -23.07
C CYS A 40 -14.36 -4.05 -21.93
N SER A 41 -13.53 -3.00 -22.05
CA SER A 41 -12.59 -2.61 -20.98
C SER A 41 -13.27 -2.56 -19.61
N HIS A 42 -12.56 -2.99 -18.57
CA HIS A 42 -13.05 -3.00 -17.20
C HIS A 42 -11.93 -3.01 -16.18
N GLY A 43 -12.22 -2.37 -15.06
CA GLY A 43 -11.46 -2.53 -13.84
C GLY A 43 -11.94 -3.70 -12.96
N LEU A 44 -13.23 -4.04 -13.01
CA LEU A 44 -13.83 -5.15 -12.27
C LEU A 44 -14.56 -6.11 -13.22
N TRP A 45 -14.22 -7.40 -13.18
CA TRP A 45 -14.99 -8.47 -13.82
C TRP A 45 -15.60 -9.42 -12.80
N THR A 46 -16.92 -9.54 -12.83
CA THR A 46 -17.68 -10.29 -11.81
C THR A 46 -17.87 -11.76 -12.14
N ASN A 47 -17.51 -12.23 -13.34
CA ASN A 47 -17.61 -13.63 -13.83
C ASN A 47 -19.02 -14.28 -13.82
N SER A 48 -19.88 -13.95 -12.86
CA SER A 48 -21.11 -14.64 -12.45
C SER A 48 -22.30 -13.70 -12.27
N VAL A 49 -22.09 -12.36 -12.30
CA VAL A 49 -23.15 -11.35 -12.19
C VAL A 49 -23.35 -10.63 -13.53
N GLY A 50 -24.44 -10.96 -14.23
CA GLY A 50 -24.72 -10.45 -15.58
C GLY A 50 -24.21 -11.39 -16.68
N SER A 51 -24.18 -10.90 -17.92
CA SER A 51 -23.74 -11.63 -19.12
C SER A 51 -22.99 -10.70 -20.08
N GLY A 52 -22.17 -11.24 -20.97
CA GLY A 52 -21.45 -10.43 -21.97
C GLY A 52 -20.61 -9.30 -21.34
N CYS A 53 -20.68 -8.09 -21.91
CA CYS A 53 -20.04 -6.91 -21.34
C CYS A 53 -20.68 -6.45 -20.01
N ASP A 54 -21.88 -6.89 -19.63
CA ASP A 54 -22.49 -6.46 -18.35
C ASP A 54 -21.82 -7.08 -17.11
N ARG A 55 -20.94 -8.08 -17.31
CA ARG A 55 -20.09 -8.61 -16.24
C ARG A 55 -18.92 -7.70 -15.89
N ARG A 56 -18.67 -6.69 -16.72
CA ARG A 56 -17.45 -5.88 -16.76
C ARG A 56 -17.82 -4.45 -16.36
N TYR A 57 -17.18 -3.96 -15.31
CA TYR A 57 -17.48 -2.70 -14.67
C TYR A 57 -16.24 -1.80 -14.70
N SER A 58 -16.46 -0.55 -15.06
CA SER A 58 -15.44 0.48 -15.14
C SER A 58 -15.37 1.29 -13.86
N PHE A 59 -14.19 1.40 -13.22
CA PHE A 59 -13.96 2.26 -12.07
C PHE A 59 -14.29 3.71 -12.41
N GLN A 60 -14.91 4.38 -11.45
CA GLN A 60 -15.31 5.77 -11.57
C GLN A 60 -14.36 6.67 -10.79
N ASP A 61 -14.36 7.96 -11.14
CA ASP A 61 -13.66 9.00 -10.39
C ASP A 61 -13.97 8.92 -8.89
N GLY A 62 -12.94 9.09 -8.08
CA GLY A 62 -13.02 8.93 -6.62
C GLY A 62 -12.84 7.49 -6.14
N THR A 63 -12.59 6.53 -7.04
CA THR A 63 -12.05 5.21 -6.64
C THR A 63 -10.61 5.37 -6.18
N LYS A 64 -10.30 4.80 -5.01
CA LYS A 64 -9.03 4.96 -4.32
C LYS A 64 -8.42 3.63 -3.93
N PHE A 65 -7.10 3.56 -4.05
CA PHE A 65 -6.27 2.58 -3.38
C PHE A 65 -5.40 3.32 -2.35
N THR A 66 -5.49 2.94 -1.08
CA THR A 66 -4.74 3.58 0.00
C THR A 66 -3.89 2.54 0.68
N GLN A 67 -2.57 2.76 0.73
CA GLN A 67 -1.63 1.91 1.47
C GLN A 67 -1.30 2.55 2.81
N ASP A 68 -1.42 1.79 3.89
CA ASP A 68 -0.81 2.10 5.18
C ASP A 68 0.51 1.32 5.27
N THR A 69 1.62 2.03 5.11
CA THR A 69 2.96 1.41 5.09
C THR A 69 3.41 0.92 6.45
N ASP A 70 2.83 1.46 7.53
CA ASP A 70 3.24 1.13 8.89
C ASP A 70 2.49 -0.11 9.37
N ALA A 71 1.21 -0.20 9.05
CA ALA A 71 0.40 -1.38 9.34
C ALA A 71 0.63 -2.52 8.35
N GLY A 72 1.23 -2.26 7.18
CA GLY A 72 1.35 -3.25 6.10
C GLY A 72 -0.02 -3.68 5.57
N THR A 73 -0.92 -2.70 5.43
CA THR A 73 -2.30 -2.91 4.95
C THR A 73 -2.64 -1.98 3.81
N ALA A 74 -3.72 -2.27 3.09
CA ALA A 74 -4.27 -1.37 2.11
C ALA A 74 -5.79 -1.46 2.04
N THR A 75 -6.44 -0.44 1.48
CA THR A 75 -7.87 -0.42 1.18
C THR A 75 -8.10 -0.08 -0.28
N PHE A 76 -9.13 -0.70 -0.88
CA PHE A 76 -9.64 -0.35 -2.20
C PHE A 76 -11.11 0.02 -2.07
N THR A 77 -11.44 1.29 -2.27
CA THR A 77 -12.79 1.82 -2.07
C THR A 77 -13.22 2.65 -3.26
N GLY A 78 -14.48 2.52 -3.68
CA GLY A 78 -15.01 3.34 -4.77
C GLY A 78 -16.23 2.74 -5.42
N THR A 79 -16.47 3.15 -6.67
CA THR A 79 -17.57 2.64 -7.47
C THR A 79 -17.10 2.25 -8.85
N ALA A 80 -17.70 1.22 -9.42
CA ALA A 80 -17.55 0.84 -10.81
C ALA A 80 -18.92 0.71 -11.49
N ILE A 81 -19.02 1.02 -12.78
CA ILE A 81 -20.28 1.03 -13.55
C ILE A 81 -20.12 0.17 -14.80
N ASN A 82 -21.08 -0.72 -15.08
CA ASN A 82 -21.07 -1.52 -16.31
C ASN A 82 -21.78 -0.81 -17.48
N GLY A 83 -21.72 -1.39 -18.68
CA GLY A 83 -22.35 -0.82 -19.89
C GLY A 83 -23.86 -0.61 -19.82
N SER A 84 -24.54 -1.32 -18.91
CA SER A 84 -25.98 -1.15 -18.62
C SER A 84 -26.28 -0.12 -17.52
N GLY A 85 -25.27 0.60 -17.01
CA GLY A 85 -25.43 1.61 -15.95
C GLY A 85 -25.60 1.03 -14.54
N LYS A 86 -25.33 -0.27 -14.34
CA LYS A 86 -25.40 -0.88 -13.02
C LYS A 86 -24.16 -0.52 -12.20
N VAL A 87 -24.38 -0.06 -10.98
CA VAL A 87 -23.30 0.36 -10.07
C VAL A 87 -22.87 -0.81 -9.17
N ALA A 88 -21.57 -1.03 -9.10
CA ALA A 88 -20.88 -1.83 -8.10
C ALA A 88 -20.15 -0.90 -7.13
N LYS A 89 -20.44 -0.98 -5.83
CA LYS A 89 -19.69 -0.28 -4.78
C LYS A 89 -18.65 -1.23 -4.18
N LEU A 90 -17.38 -0.85 -4.21
CA LEU A 90 -16.26 -1.62 -3.68
C LEU A 90 -15.83 -1.05 -2.33
N ASP A 91 -15.62 -1.95 -1.37
CA ASP A 91 -15.09 -1.67 -0.04
C ASP A 91 -14.26 -2.89 0.40
N LEU A 92 -12.98 -2.88 0.02
CA LEU A 92 -12.06 -4.00 0.20
C LEU A 92 -10.90 -3.59 1.10
N SER A 93 -10.38 -4.55 1.85
CA SER A 93 -9.19 -4.38 2.68
C SER A 93 -8.20 -5.51 2.43
N PHE A 94 -6.92 -5.16 2.37
CA PHE A 94 -5.81 -6.06 2.13
C PHE A 94 -4.83 -6.00 3.28
N SER A 95 -4.23 -7.14 3.61
CA SER A 95 -3.28 -7.27 4.71
C SER A 95 -2.21 -8.31 4.40
N GLY A 96 -1.21 -8.40 5.28
CA GLY A 96 -0.09 -9.31 5.08
C GLY A 96 0.76 -8.87 3.89
N PHE A 97 1.18 -7.60 3.94
CA PHE A 97 2.09 -6.98 2.98
C PHE A 97 3.40 -7.76 2.87
N GLN A 98 3.91 -7.87 1.64
CA GLN A 98 5.15 -8.55 1.29
C GLN A 98 5.82 -7.78 0.14
N ASP A 99 7.11 -7.53 0.25
CA ASP A 99 7.95 -6.90 -0.78
C ASP A 99 8.38 -7.89 -1.88
N ALA A 100 8.10 -9.17 -1.70
CA ALA A 100 8.34 -10.24 -2.66
C ALA A 100 7.42 -11.44 -2.37
N LEU A 101 7.17 -12.28 -3.37
CA LEU A 101 6.49 -13.55 -3.15
C LEU A 101 7.32 -14.46 -2.24
N THR A 102 6.64 -15.20 -1.36
CA THR A 102 7.26 -16.16 -0.44
C THR A 102 6.65 -17.57 -0.58
N GLY A 103 7.47 -18.60 -0.35
CA GLY A 103 7.00 -19.99 -0.36
C GLY A 103 6.36 -20.41 -1.69
N ASN A 104 5.12 -20.91 -1.62
CA ASN A 104 4.35 -21.40 -2.76
C ASN A 104 3.30 -20.38 -3.24
N GLN A 105 3.46 -19.09 -2.91
CA GLN A 105 2.56 -18.05 -3.38
C GLN A 105 2.72 -17.85 -4.89
N ASP A 106 1.63 -17.44 -5.52
CA ASP A 106 1.63 -17.05 -6.93
C ASP A 106 1.13 -15.60 -7.08
N TYR A 107 1.44 -15.02 -8.22
CA TYR A 107 0.96 -13.72 -8.63
C TYR A 107 0.04 -13.88 -9.83
N LYS A 108 -0.80 -12.89 -10.07
CA LYS A 108 -1.74 -12.96 -11.18
C LYS A 108 -0.98 -12.68 -12.49
N ALA A 109 -0.80 -13.72 -13.30
CA ALA A 109 -0.16 -13.63 -14.60
C ALA A 109 -1.04 -12.93 -15.66
N GLY A 110 -0.37 -12.33 -16.64
CA GLY A 110 -0.93 -11.67 -17.83
C GLY A 110 -0.61 -10.17 -17.91
N GLY A 111 -0.10 -9.60 -16.82
CA GLY A 111 0.68 -8.36 -16.82
C GLY A 111 2.14 -8.58 -17.25
N GLY A 112 3.06 -7.84 -16.65
CA GLY A 112 4.50 -8.00 -16.81
C GLY A 112 5.06 -9.23 -16.09
N THR A 113 6.27 -9.64 -16.48
CA THR A 113 7.04 -10.69 -15.77
C THR A 113 7.28 -10.27 -14.32
N TYR A 114 7.15 -11.22 -13.38
CA TYR A 114 7.49 -11.00 -11.97
C TYR A 114 8.84 -10.31 -11.80
N ASN A 115 8.83 -9.20 -11.05
CA ASN A 115 10.02 -8.45 -10.67
C ASN A 115 9.93 -8.02 -9.20
N PRO A 116 10.72 -8.63 -8.28
CA PRO A 116 10.68 -8.31 -6.86
C PRO A 116 11.22 -6.90 -6.53
N SER A 117 11.82 -6.20 -7.50
CA SER A 117 12.25 -4.81 -7.27
C SER A 117 11.16 -3.77 -7.55
N THR A 118 10.03 -4.18 -8.15
CA THR A 118 8.97 -3.26 -8.58
C THR A 118 7.56 -3.76 -8.27
N MET A 119 7.40 -4.93 -7.65
CA MET A 119 6.13 -5.55 -7.36
C MET A 119 6.04 -5.90 -5.88
N ASP A 120 5.03 -5.35 -5.21
CA ASP A 120 4.67 -5.72 -3.84
C ASP A 120 3.35 -6.51 -3.83
N PHE A 121 3.10 -7.20 -2.73
CA PHE A 121 1.99 -8.13 -2.59
C PHE A 121 1.24 -7.99 -1.28
N TYR A 122 -0.04 -8.35 -1.30
CA TYR A 122 -0.84 -8.64 -0.11
C TYR A 122 -1.35 -10.07 -0.17
N SER A 123 -1.11 -10.81 0.90
CA SER A 123 -1.43 -12.23 1.02
C SER A 123 -2.83 -12.51 1.57
N SER A 124 -3.60 -11.47 1.88
CA SER A 124 -4.96 -11.61 2.40
C SER A 124 -5.84 -10.47 1.92
N ALA A 125 -7.12 -10.79 1.72
CA ALA A 125 -8.16 -9.83 1.36
C ALA A 125 -9.42 -10.05 2.20
N SER A 126 -10.19 -8.99 2.37
CA SER A 126 -11.51 -9.01 3.00
C SER A 126 -12.37 -7.86 2.46
N GLY A 127 -13.62 -7.80 2.88
CA GLY A 127 -14.54 -6.74 2.51
C GLY A 127 -15.66 -7.18 1.58
N THR A 128 -16.28 -6.23 0.91
CA THR A 128 -17.52 -6.45 0.16
C THR A 128 -17.58 -5.68 -1.14
N ILE A 129 -18.35 -6.22 -2.08
CA ILE A 129 -18.76 -5.54 -3.30
C ILE A 129 -20.28 -5.57 -3.37
N THR A 130 -20.92 -4.41 -3.46
CA THR A 130 -22.38 -4.29 -3.49
C THR A 130 -22.85 -3.93 -4.88
N ILE A 131 -23.68 -4.77 -5.51
CA ILE A 131 -24.20 -4.54 -6.87
C ILE A 131 -25.72 -4.58 -6.86
N GLY A 132 -26.37 -3.47 -7.22
CA GLY A 132 -27.84 -3.38 -7.22
C GLY A 132 -28.47 -3.74 -5.87
N GLY A 133 -27.87 -3.26 -4.77
CA GLY A 133 -28.32 -3.53 -3.39
C GLY A 133 -27.97 -4.91 -2.83
N LYS A 134 -27.40 -5.80 -3.64
CA LYS A 134 -26.96 -7.13 -3.20
C LYS A 134 -25.50 -7.09 -2.78
N LYS A 135 -25.21 -7.50 -1.54
CA LYS A 135 -23.85 -7.58 -0.98
C LYS A 135 -23.20 -8.91 -1.32
N TYR A 136 -22.05 -8.84 -1.95
CA TYR A 136 -21.13 -9.95 -2.21
C TYR A 136 -19.93 -9.77 -1.30
N THR A 137 -19.46 -10.85 -0.68
CA THR A 137 -18.43 -10.77 0.37
C THR A 137 -17.19 -11.53 -0.08
N VAL A 138 -16.00 -10.98 0.13
CA VAL A 138 -14.75 -11.74 -0.07
C VAL A 138 -14.76 -12.94 0.87
N ASN A 139 -14.50 -14.13 0.34
CA ASN A 139 -14.61 -15.38 1.11
C ASN A 139 -13.55 -15.41 2.22
N PRO A 140 -13.93 -15.37 3.51
CA PRO A 140 -12.94 -15.27 4.60
C PRO A 140 -12.10 -16.54 4.79
N ARG A 141 -12.48 -17.67 4.18
CA ARG A 141 -11.73 -18.93 4.28
C ARG A 141 -10.67 -19.08 3.19
N ASP A 142 -10.87 -18.40 2.07
CA ASP A 142 -10.02 -18.45 0.89
C ASP A 142 -10.31 -17.16 0.11
N PRO A 143 -9.75 -16.01 0.53
CA PRO A 143 -10.17 -14.70 0.04
C PRO A 143 -9.65 -14.38 -1.36
N LEU A 144 -8.57 -15.04 -1.75
CA LEU A 144 -7.93 -14.92 -3.05
C LEU A 144 -8.16 -16.23 -3.80
N ALA A 145 -7.94 -16.26 -5.12
CA ALA A 145 -8.11 -17.50 -5.87
C ALA A 145 -6.94 -18.47 -5.57
N GLY A 146 -7.04 -19.21 -4.46
CA GLY A 146 -6.01 -20.15 -4.01
C GLY A 146 -4.78 -19.46 -3.42
N ASN A 147 -3.60 -19.74 -3.98
CA ASN A 147 -2.31 -19.18 -3.54
C ASN A 147 -1.99 -17.81 -4.16
N THR A 148 -2.90 -17.25 -4.94
CA THR A 148 -2.70 -15.95 -5.59
C THR A 148 -2.70 -14.81 -4.58
N THR A 149 -1.93 -13.77 -4.87
CA THR A 149 -1.81 -12.55 -4.06
C THR A 149 -2.44 -11.37 -4.78
N VAL A 150 -2.80 -10.31 -4.05
CA VAL A 150 -3.04 -8.99 -4.68
C VAL A 150 -1.67 -8.41 -4.97
N GLN A 151 -1.39 -8.13 -6.24
CA GLN A 151 -0.15 -7.53 -6.69
C GLN A 151 -0.34 -6.04 -6.95
N ILE A 152 0.67 -5.24 -6.60
CA ILE A 152 0.74 -3.81 -6.92
C ILE A 152 2.15 -3.43 -7.37
N GLY A 153 2.27 -2.37 -8.16
CA GLY A 153 3.55 -1.87 -8.65
C GLY A 153 3.67 -1.89 -10.17
N ALA A 154 4.89 -1.70 -10.68
CA ALA A 154 5.12 -1.62 -12.13
C ALA A 154 4.97 -3.00 -12.77
N GLY A 155 4.17 -3.09 -13.84
CA GLY A 155 3.91 -4.36 -14.53
C GLY A 155 2.79 -5.19 -13.92
N THR A 156 2.14 -4.74 -12.84
CA THR A 156 1.18 -5.57 -12.10
C THR A 156 -0.26 -5.45 -12.60
N ASN A 157 -0.55 -4.45 -13.44
CA ASN A 157 -1.81 -4.42 -14.16
C ASN A 157 -1.80 -5.49 -15.27
N ASP A 158 -2.70 -6.46 -15.16
CA ASP A 158 -2.86 -7.60 -16.06
C ASP A 158 -3.29 -7.22 -17.50
N LYS A 159 -3.83 -6.02 -17.74
CA LYS A 159 -4.30 -5.62 -19.08
C LYS A 159 -3.36 -4.68 -19.81
N THR A 160 -2.62 -3.85 -19.08
CA THR A 160 -1.77 -2.79 -19.65
C THR A 160 -0.28 -3.04 -19.40
N GLY A 161 0.07 -3.71 -18.30
CA GLY A 161 1.45 -3.79 -17.83
C GLY A 161 1.97 -2.49 -17.19
N ASP A 162 1.10 -1.51 -16.96
CA ASP A 162 1.46 -0.23 -16.35
C ASP A 162 1.63 -0.35 -14.83
N PHE A 163 1.98 0.77 -14.18
CA PHE A 163 2.00 0.87 -12.72
C PHE A 163 0.57 0.81 -12.19
N GLY A 164 0.26 -0.23 -11.42
CA GLY A 164 -1.11 -0.56 -11.10
C GLY A 164 -1.23 -1.64 -10.05
N GLY A 165 -2.25 -2.47 -10.22
CA GLY A 165 -2.41 -3.71 -9.48
C GLY A 165 -3.47 -4.61 -10.07
N SER A 166 -3.49 -5.84 -9.59
CA SER A 166 -4.54 -6.81 -9.94
C SER A 166 -4.69 -7.91 -8.91
N ALA A 167 -5.86 -8.55 -8.92
CA ALA A 167 -6.14 -9.71 -8.06
C ALA A 167 -7.31 -10.55 -8.60
N TRP A 168 -7.27 -11.85 -8.31
CA TRP A 168 -8.47 -12.68 -8.30
C TRP A 168 -9.02 -12.79 -6.89
N LEU A 169 -10.31 -12.51 -6.74
CA LEU A 169 -11.02 -12.53 -5.48
C LEU A 169 -12.01 -13.68 -5.47
N ASN A 170 -11.93 -14.55 -4.47
CA ASN A 170 -12.93 -15.56 -4.24
C ASN A 170 -14.10 -14.94 -3.48
N ILE A 171 -15.31 -15.08 -4.02
CA ILE A 171 -16.49 -14.33 -3.56
C ILE A 171 -17.58 -15.27 -3.05
N LEU A 172 -18.25 -14.84 -2.00
CA LEU A 172 -19.52 -15.38 -1.53
C LEU A 172 -20.66 -14.51 -2.06
N ASN A 173 -21.68 -15.15 -2.62
CA ASN A 173 -22.93 -14.48 -2.99
C ASN A 173 -23.71 -14.01 -1.73
N PRO A 174 -24.82 -13.27 -1.88
CA PRO A 174 -25.61 -12.78 -0.74
C PRO A 174 -26.17 -13.86 0.19
N HIS A 175 -26.18 -15.13 -0.24
CA HIS A 175 -26.62 -16.26 0.57
C HIS A 175 -25.46 -16.96 1.29
N GLY A 176 -24.22 -16.49 1.10
CA GLY A 176 -23.01 -17.09 1.68
C GLY A 176 -22.40 -18.24 0.87
N TRP A 177 -22.83 -18.44 -0.37
CA TRP A 177 -22.36 -19.55 -1.22
C TRP A 177 -21.18 -19.07 -2.07
N SER A 178 -20.15 -19.90 -2.17
CA SER A 178 -19.02 -19.62 -3.07
C SER A 178 -19.49 -19.58 -4.52
N ILE A 179 -19.04 -18.57 -5.25
CA ILE A 179 -19.27 -18.39 -6.68
C ILE A 179 -17.92 -18.30 -7.41
N PRO A 180 -17.88 -18.43 -8.75
CA PRO A 180 -16.64 -18.23 -9.50
C PRO A 180 -15.96 -16.91 -9.11
N HIS A 181 -14.62 -16.94 -9.05
CA HIS A 181 -13.81 -15.79 -8.66
C HIS A 181 -14.11 -14.57 -9.53
N TRP A 182 -13.93 -13.40 -8.94
CA TRP A 182 -13.99 -12.11 -9.61
C TRP A 182 -12.56 -11.61 -9.83
N ASP A 183 -12.41 -10.65 -10.73
CA ASP A 183 -11.12 -10.11 -11.13
C ASP A 183 -11.15 -8.59 -11.00
N ILE A 184 -10.10 -8.03 -10.39
CA ILE A 184 -9.83 -6.59 -10.39
C ILE A 184 -8.50 -6.30 -11.08
N ASN A 185 -8.48 -5.30 -11.97
CA ASN A 185 -7.29 -4.81 -12.67
C ASN A 185 -7.35 -3.29 -12.72
N PHE A 186 -6.29 -2.62 -12.31
CA PHE A 186 -6.33 -1.17 -12.19
C PHE A 186 -4.98 -0.54 -12.45
N ASP A 187 -5.00 0.65 -13.01
CA ASP A 187 -3.85 1.55 -13.01
C ASP A 187 -3.90 2.43 -11.77
N LEU A 188 -2.72 2.77 -11.25
CA LEU A 188 -2.56 3.62 -10.09
C LEU A 188 -1.87 4.93 -10.49
N ALA A 189 -2.50 6.05 -10.17
CA ALA A 189 -1.89 7.35 -10.24
C ALA A 189 -1.78 7.92 -8.83
N ARG A 190 -0.56 8.27 -8.38
CA ARG A 190 -0.38 8.81 -7.03
C ARG A 190 -1.18 10.12 -6.88
N THR A 191 -2.02 10.21 -5.85
CA THR A 191 -2.79 11.42 -5.59
C THR A 191 -1.84 12.55 -5.14
N PRO A 192 -1.81 13.71 -5.83
CA PRO A 192 -0.97 14.83 -5.46
C PRO A 192 -1.26 15.31 -4.03
N GLY A 193 -0.22 15.55 -3.24
CA GLY A 193 -0.34 16.17 -1.92
C GLY A 193 -0.31 15.21 -0.71
N THR A 194 -0.16 13.90 -0.90
CA THR A 194 0.21 12.98 0.19
C THR A 194 1.72 13.03 0.43
N PRO A 195 2.22 13.70 1.49
CA PRO A 195 3.65 13.75 1.76
C PRO A 195 4.13 12.34 2.07
N VAL A 196 5.19 11.86 1.40
CA VAL A 196 5.95 10.73 1.96
C VAL A 196 6.57 11.27 3.25
N PRO A 197 6.35 10.65 4.42
CA PRO A 197 7.11 11.00 5.60
C PRO A 197 8.60 10.89 5.25
N ALA A 198 9.31 12.02 5.34
CA ALA A 198 10.75 11.97 5.16
C ALA A 198 11.32 10.97 6.19
N PRO A 199 12.19 10.04 5.80
CA PRO A 199 12.77 9.09 6.73
C PRO A 199 13.34 9.88 7.91
N GLY A 200 13.01 9.50 9.15
CA GLY A 200 13.53 10.16 10.35
C GLY A 200 15.06 10.27 10.37
N GLY A 201 15.75 9.47 9.55
CA GLY A 201 17.18 9.58 9.25
C GLY A 201 17.65 10.95 8.80
N ALA A 202 16.88 11.72 8.02
CA ALA A 202 17.28 13.07 7.61
C ALA A 202 17.27 14.05 8.80
N ALA A 203 16.27 13.94 9.68
CA ALA A 203 16.19 14.72 10.90
C ALA A 203 17.28 14.32 11.91
N LEU A 204 17.52 13.02 12.09
CA LEU A 204 18.60 12.49 12.93
C LEU A 204 19.98 12.91 12.42
N PHE A 205 20.20 12.88 11.11
CA PHE A 205 21.43 13.38 10.49
C PHE A 205 21.62 14.88 10.77
N GLY A 206 20.55 15.69 10.62
CA GLY A 206 20.57 17.11 10.97
C GLY A 206 20.93 17.36 12.44
N LEU A 207 20.33 16.61 13.37
CA LEU A 207 20.64 16.70 14.80
C LEU A 207 22.09 16.29 15.12
N ALA A 208 22.59 15.24 14.46
CA ALA A 208 23.98 14.80 14.61
C ALA A 208 24.97 15.90 14.16
N LEU A 209 24.70 16.57 13.04
CA LEU A 209 25.52 17.69 12.56
C LEU A 209 25.51 18.87 13.53
N ILE A 210 24.34 19.23 14.09
CA ILE A 210 24.21 20.29 15.10
C ILE A 210 25.01 19.93 16.37
N GLY A 211 24.92 18.67 16.82
CA GLY A 211 25.68 18.18 17.97
C GLY A 211 27.20 18.26 17.75
N LEU A 212 27.69 17.85 16.58
CA LEU A 212 29.11 17.94 16.21
C LEU A 212 29.59 19.40 16.16
N TRP A 213 28.80 20.30 15.57
CA TRP A 213 29.13 21.72 15.51
C TRP A 213 29.20 22.37 16.90
N ALA A 214 28.20 22.11 17.75
CA ALA A 214 28.17 22.62 19.12
C ALA A 214 29.35 22.09 19.95
N GLY A 215 29.70 20.81 19.79
CA GLY A 215 30.86 20.20 20.42
C GLY A 215 32.18 20.87 20.00
N ARG A 216 32.35 21.16 18.71
CA ARG A 216 33.54 21.86 18.19
C ARG A 216 33.67 23.26 18.75
N ARG A 217 32.58 24.03 18.82
CA ARG A 217 32.58 25.40 19.36
C ARG A 217 32.92 25.46 20.86
N ARG A 218 32.45 24.49 21.65
CA ARG A 218 32.82 24.40 23.07
C ARG A 218 34.31 24.13 23.26
N ARG A 219 34.91 23.25 22.45
CA ARG A 219 36.36 22.95 22.51
C ARG A 219 37.23 24.15 22.12
N SER A 220 36.81 24.95 21.14
CA SER A 220 37.56 26.15 20.77
C SER A 220 37.52 27.24 21.84
N LEU A 221 36.40 27.37 22.56
CA LEU A 221 36.27 28.34 23.66
C LEU A 221 37.00 27.90 24.93
N ALA A 222 37.16 26.60 25.17
CA ALA A 222 37.92 26.07 26.30
C ALA A 222 39.45 26.03 26.07
N ALA A 223 39.89 26.22 24.82
CA ALA A 223 41.29 26.25 24.43
C ALA A 223 41.83 27.68 24.23
N ALA A 224 40.99 28.70 24.42
CA ALA A 224 41.32 30.12 24.43
C ALA A 224 41.38 30.61 25.88
#